data_AF-A0A522FAU5-F1
#
_entry.id   AF-A0A522FAU5-F1
#
_cell.length_a   1.000
_cell.length_b   1.000
_cell.length_c   1.000
_cell.angle_alpha   90.00
_cell.angle_beta   90.00
_cell.angle_gamma   90.00
#
_symmetry.space_group_name_H-M   'P 1'
#
loop_
_entity.id
_entity.type
_entity.pdbx_description
1 polymer ?
#
loop_
_entity_poly.entity_id
_entity_poly.type
_entity_poly.pdbx_seq_one_letter_code
_entity_poly.pdbx_strand_id
1 'polypeptide(L)'
;MFNFRSFRIIFLVFSAFVNHAYATPVKNNAYRNFWHPTYQGERLDYCTVDGKDCGKTVANRFCQMLGYDYSSQNVIAYNVGLTNYLATKAQCKGWRCNGFMTIGCAIGLSHNPPKPYHYREKRFAKPRYNDYRIDWCYDRGKGCGRQAANSFCSRLGFMRAKRFSKEVNIAATKAIGSQELCFGHGCNSFDMIICSR
;
A
#
# COMPACT_ATOMS: atom_id res chain seq x y z
N MET A 1 -47.24 48.93 -45.40
CA MET A 1 -46.18 49.88 -44.99
C MET A 1 -45.17 49.14 -44.13
N PHE A 2 -43.89 49.23 -44.50
CA PHE A 2 -42.63 49.01 -43.74
C PHE A 2 -42.77 48.76 -42.23
N ASN A 3 -42.02 47.87 -41.55
CA ASN A 3 -40.57 47.59 -41.56
C ASN A 3 -40.39 46.38 -40.60
N PHE A 4 -39.78 45.21 -40.85
CA PHE A 4 -38.46 44.84 -41.39
C PHE A 4 -37.24 45.54 -40.79
N ARG A 5 -37.25 45.81 -39.48
CA ARG A 5 -36.09 46.24 -38.67
C ARG A 5 -36.51 46.11 -37.22
N SER A 6 -36.35 44.95 -36.59
CA SER A 6 -35.39 44.83 -35.47
C SER A 6 -35.16 43.37 -35.04
N PHE A 7 -35.48 42.41 -35.92
CA PHE A 7 -35.40 40.97 -35.63
C PHE A 7 -33.96 40.40 -35.64
N ARG A 8 -32.92 41.25 -35.55
CA ARG A 8 -31.51 40.84 -35.69
C ARG A 8 -30.56 41.35 -34.61
N ILE A 9 -31.07 41.73 -33.43
CA ILE A 9 -30.21 42.08 -32.27
C ILE A 9 -30.66 41.32 -31.00
N ILE A 10 -31.26 40.14 -31.16
CA ILE A 10 -31.54 39.22 -30.05
C ILE A 10 -31.00 37.84 -30.43
N PHE A 11 -29.72 37.74 -30.80
CA PHE A 11 -29.10 36.43 -31.06
C PHE A 11 -27.57 36.39 -30.87
N LEU A 12 -26.96 37.37 -30.19
CA LEU A 12 -25.49 37.48 -30.10
C LEU A 12 -24.91 37.70 -28.69
N VAL A 13 -25.62 37.38 -27.60
CA VAL A 13 -25.04 37.45 -26.23
C VAL A 13 -25.39 36.23 -25.35
N PHE A 14 -25.86 35.12 -25.92
CA PHE A 14 -26.20 33.90 -25.15
C PHE A 14 -25.24 32.73 -25.40
N SER A 15 -23.97 33.03 -25.64
CA SER A 15 -22.91 32.04 -25.80
C SER A 15 -21.63 32.50 -25.11
N ALA A 16 -21.77 32.99 -23.87
CA ALA A 16 -20.69 32.82 -22.91
C ALA A 16 -20.62 31.32 -22.59
N PHE A 17 -19.88 30.58 -23.42
CA PHE A 17 -19.48 29.21 -23.16
C PHE A 17 -18.75 29.21 -21.81
N VAL A 18 -19.48 28.82 -20.77
CA VAL A 18 -18.90 28.47 -19.48
C VAL A 18 -18.08 27.21 -19.73
N ASN A 19 -16.80 27.39 -20.05
CA ASN A 19 -15.82 26.31 -20.03
C ASN A 19 -15.77 25.78 -18.60
N HIS A 20 -16.60 24.78 -18.31
CA HIS A 20 -16.44 23.95 -17.13
C HIS A 20 -15.12 23.22 -17.32
N ALA A 21 -14.06 23.76 -16.72
CA ALA A 21 -12.83 23.03 -16.49
C ALA A 21 -13.15 21.90 -15.51
N TYR A 22 -13.64 20.78 -16.03
CA TYR A 22 -13.75 19.55 -15.27
C TYR A 22 -12.32 19.13 -14.94
N ALA A 23 -11.93 19.27 -13.67
CA ALA A 23 -10.69 18.71 -13.17
C ALA A 23 -10.70 17.21 -13.49
N THR A 24 -9.72 16.76 -14.29
CA THR A 24 -9.55 15.34 -14.58
C THR A 24 -9.39 14.58 -13.26
N PRO A 25 -10.20 13.55 -12.99
CA PRO A 25 -10.09 12.80 -11.74
C PRO A 25 -8.67 12.23 -11.63
N VAL A 26 -8.02 12.48 -10.50
CA VAL A 26 -6.67 11.98 -10.24
C VAL A 26 -6.73 10.45 -10.31
N LYS A 27 -6.04 9.87 -11.29
CA LYS A 27 -6.09 8.41 -11.56
C LYS A 27 -5.45 7.57 -10.46
N ASN A 28 -4.54 8.15 -9.68
CA ASN A 28 -3.76 7.45 -8.67
C ASN A 28 -3.87 8.18 -7.33
N ASN A 29 -4.41 7.50 -6.32
CA ASN A 29 -4.45 8.01 -4.96
C ASN A 29 -3.57 7.13 -4.07
N ALA A 30 -2.77 7.77 -3.22
CA ALA A 30 -2.14 7.09 -2.09
C ALA A 30 -3.02 7.26 -0.85
N TYR A 31 -3.11 6.19 -0.05
CA TYR A 31 -3.93 6.16 1.16
C TYR A 31 -3.10 5.75 2.36
N ARG A 32 -3.45 6.28 3.54
CA ARG A 32 -2.90 5.82 4.82
C ARG A 32 -3.96 5.85 5.90
N ASN A 33 -4.03 4.78 6.68
CA ASN A 33 -4.93 4.67 7.82
C ASN A 33 -4.17 4.87 9.13
N PHE A 34 -4.72 5.73 9.97
CA PHE A 34 -4.23 6.04 11.31
C PHE A 34 -5.23 5.49 12.31
N TRP A 35 -4.81 4.48 13.07
CA TRP A 35 -5.58 3.93 14.19
C TRP A 35 -5.26 4.70 15.45
N HIS A 36 -6.30 5.03 16.20
CA HIS A 36 -6.19 5.86 17.40
C HIS A 36 -5.33 7.12 17.18
N PRO A 37 -5.58 7.91 16.12
CA PRO A 37 -4.72 9.02 15.72
C PRO A 37 -4.40 9.95 16.87
N THR A 38 -3.13 10.33 16.92
CA THR A 38 -2.59 11.30 17.84
C THR A 38 -1.99 12.48 17.07
N TYR A 39 -2.00 13.65 17.68
CA TYR A 39 -1.31 14.83 17.20
C TYR A 39 -0.40 15.33 18.32
N GLN A 40 0.89 15.50 18.03
CA GLN A 40 1.93 15.80 19.03
C GLN A 40 1.96 14.81 20.21
N GLY A 41 1.70 13.53 19.93
CA GLY A 41 1.69 12.46 20.94
C GLY A 41 0.38 12.33 21.72
N GLU A 42 -0.55 13.26 21.56
CA GLU A 42 -1.79 13.29 22.31
C GLU A 42 -2.98 12.78 21.50
N ARG A 43 -3.93 12.11 22.16
CA ARG A 43 -5.13 11.54 21.52
C ARG A 43 -6.00 12.63 20.91
N LEU A 44 -6.27 12.54 19.61
CA LEU A 44 -7.04 13.55 18.90
C LEU A 44 -8.54 13.50 19.22
N ASP A 45 -9.12 14.64 19.57
CA ASP A 45 -10.57 14.84 19.77
C ASP A 45 -11.34 14.79 18.45
N TYR A 46 -12.57 14.28 18.51
CA TYR A 46 -13.44 14.14 17.35
C TYR A 46 -13.97 15.48 16.82
N CYS A 47 -14.05 16.50 17.67
CA CYS A 47 -14.61 17.81 17.39
C CYS A 47 -13.58 18.94 17.56
N THR A 48 -13.93 20.14 17.09
CA THR A 48 -13.25 21.38 17.46
C THR A 48 -13.55 21.77 18.89
N VAL A 49 -12.75 22.69 19.45
CA VAL A 49 -12.87 23.16 20.84
C VAL A 49 -14.24 23.75 21.18
N ASP A 50 -14.91 24.35 20.20
CA ASP A 50 -16.26 24.93 20.33
C ASP A 50 -17.38 23.93 20.01
N GLY A 51 -17.04 22.69 19.64
CA GLY A 51 -17.97 21.61 19.32
C GLY A 51 -18.76 21.81 18.02
N LYS A 52 -18.47 22.84 17.22
CA LYS A 52 -19.25 23.15 16.01
C LYS A 52 -18.90 22.26 14.83
N ASP A 53 -17.62 21.95 14.67
CA ASP A 53 -17.11 21.12 13.60
C ASP A 53 -16.63 19.78 14.16
N CYS A 54 -17.14 18.67 13.63
CA CYS A 54 -16.77 17.35 14.08
C CYS A 54 -16.48 16.39 12.91
N GLY A 55 -15.82 15.28 13.20
CA GLY A 55 -15.61 14.21 12.24
C GLY A 55 -14.75 14.64 11.06
N LYS A 56 -15.33 14.63 9.86
CA LYS A 56 -14.60 14.84 8.60
C LYS A 56 -13.87 16.18 8.55
N THR A 57 -14.41 17.25 9.14
CA THR A 57 -13.75 18.57 9.15
C THR A 57 -12.43 18.53 9.90
N VAL A 58 -12.44 17.98 11.11
CA VAL A 58 -11.23 17.81 11.94
C VAL A 58 -10.28 16.80 11.29
N ALA A 59 -10.81 15.68 10.76
CA ALA A 59 -10.01 14.66 10.09
C ALA A 59 -9.32 15.18 8.81
N ASN A 60 -9.98 16.04 8.02
CA ASN A 60 -9.39 16.70 6.87
C ASN A 60 -8.21 17.58 7.30
N ARG A 61 -8.39 18.43 8.32
CA ARG A 61 -7.30 19.28 8.83
C ARG A 61 -6.14 18.45 9.34
N PHE A 62 -6.41 17.36 10.05
CA PHE A 62 -5.39 16.41 10.50
C PHE A 62 -4.61 15.83 9.30
N CYS A 63 -5.30 15.33 8.28
CA CYS A 63 -4.67 14.81 7.06
C CYS A 63 -3.84 15.87 6.33
N GLN A 64 -4.34 17.11 6.22
CA GLN A 64 -3.65 18.24 5.60
C GLN A 64 -2.35 18.60 6.33
N MET A 65 -2.36 18.60 7.67
CA MET A 65 -1.14 18.82 8.45
C MET A 65 -0.11 17.71 8.29
N LEU A 66 -0.52 16.51 7.87
CA LEU A 66 0.37 15.40 7.54
C LEU A 66 0.78 15.36 6.06
N GLY A 67 0.35 16.34 5.26
CA GLY A 67 0.66 16.45 3.84
C GLY A 67 -0.23 15.62 2.92
N TYR A 68 -1.43 15.26 3.35
CA TYR A 68 -2.46 14.64 2.51
C TYR A 68 -3.52 15.66 2.09
N ASP A 69 -4.28 15.38 1.03
CA ASP A 69 -5.28 16.31 0.51
C ASP A 69 -6.55 16.34 1.38
N TYR A 70 -7.03 15.15 1.78
CA TYR A 70 -8.29 15.01 2.51
C TYR A 70 -8.36 13.69 3.31
N SER A 71 -9.35 13.60 4.19
CA SER A 71 -9.76 12.39 4.88
C SER A 71 -10.75 11.59 4.02
N SER A 72 -10.35 10.38 3.61
CA SER A 72 -11.20 9.43 2.91
C SER A 72 -12.15 8.69 3.85
N GLN A 73 -11.77 8.54 5.13
CA GLN A 73 -12.61 7.95 6.18
C GLN A 73 -12.32 8.58 7.54
N ASN A 74 -13.33 8.64 8.39
CA ASN A 74 -13.23 9.10 9.77
C ASN A 74 -14.26 8.34 10.61
N VAL A 75 -13.77 7.51 11.52
CA VAL A 75 -14.60 6.68 12.40
C VAL A 75 -14.44 7.21 13.82
N ILE A 76 -15.55 7.47 14.50
CA ILE A 76 -15.57 7.95 15.88
C ILE A 76 -15.26 6.83 16.87
N ALA A 77 -14.54 7.16 17.94
CA ALA A 77 -14.41 6.39 19.16
C ALA A 77 -15.13 7.15 20.27
N TYR A 78 -16.19 6.55 20.82
CA TYR A 78 -16.98 7.17 21.88
C TYR A 78 -16.33 7.03 23.25
N ASN A 79 -16.58 8.01 24.12
CA ASN A 79 -16.26 7.94 25.56
C ASN A 79 -14.79 7.60 25.86
N VAL A 80 -13.86 8.19 25.11
CA VAL A 80 -12.42 7.98 25.25
C VAL A 80 -11.88 8.56 26.56
N GLY A 81 -12.55 9.56 27.12
CA GLY A 81 -12.21 10.13 28.42
C GLY A 81 -11.20 11.27 28.37
N LEU A 82 -10.09 11.09 27.66
CA LEU A 82 -9.06 12.12 27.50
C LEU A 82 -8.68 12.30 26.02
N THR A 83 -8.96 13.48 25.49
CA THR A 83 -8.69 13.86 24.09
C THR A 83 -8.23 15.32 24.00
N ASN A 84 -7.61 15.68 22.88
CA ASN A 84 -6.98 16.97 22.66
C ASN A 84 -7.49 17.59 21.36
N TYR A 85 -7.86 18.86 21.42
CA TYR A 85 -8.39 19.55 20.26
C TYR A 85 -7.25 19.90 19.30
N LEU A 86 -7.48 19.59 18.02
CA LEU A 86 -6.49 19.73 16.96
C LEU A 86 -5.87 21.14 16.94
N ALA A 87 -4.54 21.21 16.91
CA ALA A 87 -3.77 22.45 16.83
C ALA A 87 -4.03 23.45 17.99
N THR A 88 -4.46 22.97 19.16
CA THR A 88 -4.58 23.77 20.37
C THR A 88 -3.94 23.05 21.56
N LYS A 89 -3.76 23.76 22.68
CA LYS A 89 -3.39 23.14 23.97
C LYS A 89 -4.60 22.72 24.82
N ALA A 90 -5.81 22.94 24.31
CA ALA A 90 -7.03 22.64 25.04
C ALA A 90 -7.34 21.14 24.95
N GLN A 91 -7.87 20.60 26.05
CA GLN A 91 -8.18 19.18 26.19
C GLN A 91 -9.64 18.99 26.55
N CYS A 92 -10.23 17.90 26.08
CA CYS A 92 -11.49 17.40 26.61
C CYS A 92 -11.18 16.34 27.68
N LYS A 93 -11.77 16.52 28.87
CA LYS A 93 -11.67 15.58 30.00
C LYS A 93 -13.05 15.15 30.45
N GLY A 94 -13.28 13.84 30.50
CA GLY A 94 -14.51 13.24 31.00
C GLY A 94 -15.17 12.27 30.01
N TRP A 95 -16.18 11.55 30.48
CA TRP A 95 -16.81 10.46 29.73
C TRP A 95 -17.47 10.90 28.41
N ARG A 96 -17.79 12.18 28.24
CA ARG A 96 -18.39 12.72 27.00
C ARG A 96 -17.37 13.00 25.89
N CYS A 97 -16.08 12.87 26.20
CA CYS A 97 -15.00 13.17 25.27
C CYS A 97 -14.82 12.03 24.26
N ASN A 98 -14.95 12.37 22.98
CA ASN A 98 -14.86 11.43 21.89
C ASN A 98 -13.57 11.66 21.11
N GLY A 99 -12.99 10.59 20.58
CA GLY A 99 -11.84 10.66 19.69
C GLY A 99 -12.16 10.03 18.34
N PHE A 100 -11.14 9.87 17.50
CA PHE A 100 -11.26 9.09 16.28
C PHE A 100 -10.79 7.66 16.51
N MET A 101 -11.59 6.63 16.24
CA MET A 101 -11.07 5.26 16.15
C MET A 101 -10.07 5.14 15.00
N THR A 102 -10.45 5.65 13.83
CA THR A 102 -9.63 5.61 12.61
C THR A 102 -9.80 6.87 11.80
N ILE A 103 -8.70 7.43 11.30
CA ILE A 103 -8.71 8.40 10.19
C ILE A 103 -7.95 7.80 9.03
N GLY A 104 -8.56 7.77 7.85
CA GLY A 104 -7.89 7.47 6.61
C GLY A 104 -7.66 8.76 5.85
N CYS A 105 -6.41 8.98 5.45
CA CYS A 105 -5.99 10.12 4.65
C CYS A 105 -5.71 9.66 3.22
N ALA A 106 -6.03 10.53 2.26
CA ALA A 106 -5.82 10.32 0.84
C ALA A 106 -5.08 11.51 0.24
N ILE A 107 -4.21 11.22 -0.72
CA ILE A 107 -3.55 12.23 -1.56
C ILE A 107 -3.59 11.79 -3.01
N GLY A 108 -3.95 12.72 -3.89
CA GLY A 108 -3.85 12.56 -5.33
C GLY A 108 -2.40 12.66 -5.77
N LEU A 109 -1.89 11.62 -6.44
CA LEU A 109 -0.57 11.65 -7.03
C LEU A 109 -0.63 12.30 -8.42
N SER A 110 0.06 13.43 -8.58
CA SER A 110 0.18 14.14 -9.86
C SER A 110 1.00 13.36 -10.90
N HIS A 111 1.91 12.51 -10.43
CA HIS A 111 2.69 11.60 -11.26
C HIS A 111 2.05 10.22 -11.24
N ASN A 112 2.24 9.47 -12.33
CA ASN A 112 2.07 8.03 -12.24
C ASN A 112 3.19 7.52 -11.36
N PRO A 113 2.91 6.98 -10.15
CA PRO A 113 3.95 6.30 -9.42
C PRO A 113 4.55 5.26 -10.37
N PRO A 114 5.87 5.02 -10.29
CA PRO A 114 6.45 3.77 -10.73
C PRO A 114 5.42 2.65 -10.61
N LYS A 115 5.23 1.80 -11.64
CA LYS A 115 4.65 0.48 -11.32
C LYS A 115 5.48 -0.04 -10.13
N PRO A 116 4.93 -0.82 -9.20
CA PRO A 116 5.74 -1.49 -8.21
C PRO A 116 6.64 -2.53 -8.92
N TYR A 117 7.56 -2.10 -9.79
CA TYR A 117 8.57 -2.85 -10.52
C TYR A 117 9.77 -3.15 -9.62
N HIS A 118 9.56 -3.07 -8.32
CA HIS A 118 10.41 -3.71 -7.34
C HIS A 118 9.65 -4.86 -6.71
N TYR A 119 9.26 -5.85 -7.53
CA TYR A 119 9.53 -7.21 -7.06
C TYR A 119 11.02 -7.20 -6.70
N ARG A 120 11.35 -7.14 -5.40
CA ARG A 120 12.74 -7.20 -4.96
C ARG A 120 13.24 -8.57 -5.44
N GLU A 121 13.93 -8.55 -6.57
CA GLU A 121 14.55 -9.75 -7.12
C GLU A 121 15.88 -9.94 -6.42
N LYS A 122 16.08 -11.13 -5.87
CA LYS A 122 17.37 -11.52 -5.32
C LYS A 122 17.84 -12.77 -6.02
N ARG A 123 19.03 -12.67 -6.62
CA ARG A 123 19.74 -13.79 -7.20
C ARG A 123 20.53 -14.49 -6.10
N PHE A 124 20.30 -15.78 -5.95
CA PHE A 124 21.07 -16.68 -5.10
C PHE A 124 21.90 -17.57 -6.02
N ALA A 125 23.22 -17.32 -6.06
CA ALA A 125 24.16 -18.21 -6.72
C ALA A 125 24.49 -19.38 -5.80
N LYS A 126 24.49 -20.59 -6.36
CA LYS A 126 24.69 -21.86 -5.63
C LYS A 126 23.93 -21.88 -4.30
N PRO A 127 22.59 -21.71 -4.31
CA PRO A 127 21.79 -21.54 -3.11
C PRO A 127 21.98 -22.68 -2.11
N ARG A 128 22.05 -22.29 -0.83
CA ARG A 128 22.17 -23.17 0.32
C ARG A 128 21.07 -22.84 1.34
N TYR A 129 20.66 -23.85 2.09
CA TYR A 129 19.74 -23.71 3.22
C TYR A 129 20.25 -24.58 4.37
N ASN A 130 20.44 -23.97 5.54
CA ASN A 130 21.09 -24.60 6.71
C ASN A 130 22.42 -25.28 6.32
N ASP A 131 23.29 -24.53 5.66
CA ASP A 131 24.64 -24.93 5.20
C ASP A 131 24.73 -25.97 4.06
N TYR A 132 23.64 -26.64 3.70
CA TYR A 132 23.61 -27.62 2.60
C TYR A 132 23.18 -26.99 1.27
N ARG A 133 23.77 -27.48 0.16
CA ARG A 133 23.28 -27.22 -1.20
C ARG A 133 21.88 -27.82 -1.33
N ILE A 134 20.93 -27.04 -1.84
CA ILE A 134 19.53 -27.48 -1.92
C ILE A 134 19.39 -28.49 -3.04
N ASP A 135 18.71 -29.60 -2.78
CA ASP A 135 18.40 -30.58 -3.80
C ASP A 135 17.47 -30.00 -4.87
N TRP A 136 17.66 -30.42 -6.12
CA TRP A 136 16.81 -30.02 -7.24
C TRP A 136 15.34 -30.39 -7.00
N CYS A 137 15.08 -31.46 -6.24
CA CYS A 137 13.77 -31.97 -5.91
C CYS A 137 13.32 -31.57 -4.50
N TYR A 138 12.01 -31.39 -4.34
CA TYR A 138 11.42 -30.97 -3.08
C TYR A 138 11.51 -32.11 -2.05
N ASP A 139 11.16 -33.34 -2.48
CA ASP A 139 11.18 -34.58 -1.69
C ASP A 139 11.53 -35.79 -2.57
N ARG A 140 12.59 -36.56 -2.29
CA ARG A 140 12.93 -37.86 -2.94
C ARG A 140 12.58 -37.96 -4.44
N GLY A 141 13.06 -37.03 -5.27
CA GLY A 141 12.79 -37.06 -6.73
C GLY A 141 11.42 -36.53 -7.16
N LYS A 142 10.59 -36.05 -6.22
CA LYS A 142 9.30 -35.41 -6.47
C LYS A 142 9.40 -33.89 -6.30
N GLY A 143 8.53 -33.17 -7.00
CA GLY A 143 8.46 -31.70 -6.88
C GLY A 143 9.72 -30.98 -7.33
N CYS A 144 10.32 -31.43 -8.43
CA CYS A 144 11.61 -30.93 -8.90
C CYS A 144 11.54 -29.59 -9.61
N GLY A 145 12.63 -28.82 -9.50
CA GLY A 145 12.75 -27.49 -10.09
C GLY A 145 11.87 -26.46 -9.40
N ARG A 146 10.68 -26.19 -9.96
CA ARG A 146 9.87 -25.03 -9.55
C ARG A 146 9.36 -25.12 -8.12
N GLN A 147 8.88 -26.28 -7.68
CA GLN A 147 8.34 -26.45 -6.33
C GLN A 147 9.44 -26.30 -5.27
N ALA A 148 10.58 -26.98 -5.45
CA ALA A 148 11.75 -26.80 -4.58
C ALA A 148 12.27 -25.35 -4.57
N ALA A 149 12.39 -24.72 -5.73
CA ALA A 149 12.84 -23.32 -5.83
C ALA A 149 11.86 -22.33 -5.16
N ASN A 150 10.55 -22.54 -5.32
CA ASN A 150 9.54 -21.74 -4.63
C ASN A 150 9.65 -21.90 -3.12
N SER A 151 9.77 -23.14 -2.62
CA SER A 151 9.94 -23.40 -1.18
C SER A 151 11.17 -22.67 -0.62
N PHE A 152 12.28 -22.68 -1.35
CA PHE A 152 13.48 -21.93 -0.97
C PHE A 152 13.20 -20.43 -0.88
N CYS A 153 12.58 -19.85 -1.90
CA CYS A 153 12.24 -18.44 -1.92
C CYS A 153 11.30 -18.06 -0.77
N SER A 154 10.29 -18.88 -0.48
CA SER A 154 9.35 -18.64 0.62
C SER A 154 10.01 -18.69 1.99
N ARG A 155 10.95 -19.62 2.22
CA ARG A 155 11.75 -19.68 3.46
C ARG A 155 12.65 -18.46 3.66
N LEU A 156 12.96 -17.73 2.58
CA LEU A 156 13.73 -16.48 2.60
C LEU A 156 12.86 -15.21 2.55
N GLY A 157 11.53 -15.34 2.65
CA GLY A 157 10.60 -14.21 2.70
C GLY A 157 10.24 -13.61 1.33
N PHE A 158 10.46 -14.34 0.25
CA PHE A 158 10.01 -14.00 -1.10
C PHE A 158 8.75 -14.78 -1.48
N MET A 159 7.96 -14.27 -2.42
CA MET A 159 6.69 -14.90 -2.81
C MET A 159 6.91 -16.13 -3.69
N ARG A 160 7.90 -16.10 -4.60
CA ARG A 160 8.13 -17.19 -5.57
C ARG A 160 9.52 -17.15 -6.21
N ALA A 161 9.90 -18.24 -6.86
CA ALA A 161 11.03 -18.31 -7.78
C ALA A 161 10.62 -17.82 -9.19
N LYS A 162 11.31 -16.79 -9.68
CA LYS A 162 11.12 -16.26 -11.03
C LYS A 162 11.87 -17.11 -12.06
N ARG A 163 13.16 -17.37 -11.82
CA ARG A 163 14.05 -18.15 -12.69
C ARG A 163 14.97 -19.02 -11.84
N PHE A 164 15.39 -20.15 -12.38
CA PHE A 164 16.36 -21.03 -11.72
C PHE A 164 17.04 -21.94 -12.75
N SER A 165 18.25 -22.39 -12.45
CA SER A 165 19.04 -23.31 -13.27
C SER A 165 19.54 -24.49 -12.43
N LYS A 166 19.74 -25.64 -13.09
CA LYS A 166 20.17 -26.89 -12.47
C LYS A 166 21.70 -27.05 -12.59
N GLU A 167 22.34 -27.49 -11.51
CA GLU A 167 23.71 -28.02 -11.51
C GLU A 167 23.62 -29.53 -11.28
N VAL A 168 24.26 -30.32 -12.14
CA VAL A 168 24.19 -31.80 -12.11
C VAL A 168 25.42 -32.40 -11.43
N ASN A 169 25.29 -33.62 -10.91
CA ASN A 169 26.39 -34.43 -10.36
C ASN A 169 27.15 -33.73 -9.22
N ILE A 170 26.43 -33.24 -8.22
CA ILE A 170 26.98 -32.60 -7.02
C ILE A 170 27.20 -33.63 -5.93
N ALA A 171 28.30 -33.53 -5.19
CA ALA A 171 28.68 -34.53 -4.17
C ALA A 171 27.62 -34.75 -3.08
N ALA A 172 26.97 -33.66 -2.63
CA ALA A 172 25.95 -33.71 -1.60
C ALA A 172 24.88 -32.62 -1.76
N THR A 173 23.62 -32.99 -1.58
CA THR A 173 22.47 -32.06 -1.57
C THR A 173 21.49 -32.42 -0.46
N LYS A 174 20.62 -31.48 -0.09
CA LYS A 174 19.57 -31.67 0.91
C LYS A 174 18.20 -31.27 0.37
N ALA A 175 17.25 -32.18 0.41
CA ALA A 175 15.86 -31.94 0.04
C ALA A 175 15.22 -30.89 0.96
N ILE A 176 14.54 -29.91 0.37
CA ILE A 176 14.02 -28.76 1.13
C ILE A 176 12.69 -29.08 1.85
N GLY A 177 11.92 -30.06 1.37
CA GLY A 177 10.73 -30.55 2.05
C GLY A 177 11.12 -31.54 3.15
N SER A 178 11.62 -32.71 2.76
CA SER A 178 11.86 -33.86 3.63
C SER A 178 13.12 -33.75 4.48
N GLN A 179 14.00 -32.78 4.21
CA GLN A 179 15.31 -32.62 4.88
C GLN A 179 16.28 -33.78 4.66
N GLU A 180 16.01 -34.67 3.71
CA GLU A 180 16.87 -35.81 3.42
C GLU A 180 18.11 -35.43 2.63
N LEU A 181 19.18 -36.15 2.90
CA LEU A 181 20.47 -35.94 2.24
C LEU A 181 20.60 -36.90 1.06
N CYS A 182 21.12 -36.37 -0.04
CA CYS A 182 21.57 -37.14 -1.19
C CYS A 182 23.10 -37.07 -1.23
N PHE A 183 23.76 -38.22 -1.42
CA PHE A 183 25.20 -38.32 -1.57
C PHE A 183 25.56 -39.13 -2.82
N GLY A 184 26.63 -38.71 -3.51
CA GLY A 184 27.23 -39.46 -4.62
C GLY A 184 26.76 -39.03 -6.01
N HIS A 185 27.05 -39.89 -7.00
CA HIS A 185 26.75 -39.62 -8.40
C HIS A 185 25.23 -39.72 -8.65
N GLY A 186 24.63 -38.63 -9.14
CA GLY A 186 23.19 -38.52 -9.39
C GLY A 186 22.47 -37.43 -8.58
N CYS A 187 23.11 -36.90 -7.53
CA CYS A 187 22.57 -35.77 -6.79
C CYS A 187 22.69 -34.48 -7.60
N ASN A 188 21.63 -33.68 -7.59
CA ASN A 188 21.54 -32.46 -8.39
C ASN A 188 21.13 -31.30 -7.52
N SER A 189 21.69 -30.13 -7.76
CA SER A 189 21.37 -28.91 -7.02
C SER A 189 20.90 -27.80 -7.97
N PHE A 190 20.55 -26.66 -7.41
CA PHE A 190 20.37 -25.44 -8.18
C PHE A 190 21.72 -24.74 -8.37
N ASP A 191 22.08 -24.40 -9.60
CA ASP A 191 23.19 -23.47 -9.87
C ASP A 191 22.80 -22.04 -9.46
N MET A 192 21.55 -21.67 -9.72
CA MET A 192 21.03 -20.35 -9.38
C MET A 192 19.52 -20.39 -9.15
N ILE A 193 19.03 -19.54 -8.22
CA ILE A 193 17.61 -19.21 -8.07
C ILE A 193 17.46 -17.68 -7.99
N ILE A 194 16.57 -17.10 -8.81
CA ILE A 194 16.10 -15.72 -8.68
C ILE A 194 14.75 -15.76 -7.97
N CYS A 195 14.70 -15.25 -6.75
CA CYS A 195 13.45 -15.08 -6.00
C CYS A 195 12.86 -13.70 -6.27
N SER A 196 11.54 -13.61 -6.32
CA SER A 196 10.78 -12.35 -6.49
C SER A 196 9.72 -12.24 -5.39
N ARG A 197 9.54 -11.02 -4.88
CA ARG A 197 8.45 -10.67 -3.95
C ARG A 197 7.28 -10.06 -4.71
#